data_AF-A0A1F0I456-F1
#
_entry.id   AF-A0A1F0I456-F1
#
_cell.length_a   1.000
_cell.length_b   1.000
_cell.length_c   1.000
_cell.angle_alpha   90.00
_cell.angle_beta   90.00
_cell.angle_gamma   90.00
#
_symmetry.space_group_name_H-M   'P 1'
#
loop_
_entity.id
_entity.type
_entity.pdbx_description
1 polymer ?
#
loop_
_entity_poly.entity_id
_entity_poly.type
_entity_poly.pdbx_seq_one_letter_code
_entity_poly.pdbx_strand_id
1 'polypeptide(L)'
;MNIIFTAKTIIDGNFALKEPVQILYCLHKISLYLEGGMYMLSVSKEISIEHSDLVELSKNGENKSFTMNVDKYLDSRMLDIFRNIEVYGGFQHGIMKVYYNEYLDLSWTDKAKNELLFSMRKSLNKQKKILITSDNFSKLMLDKTFIPEAKVPYNFFREANSYLDKLDYISAYIHFYMILEYCFAKGKFSGEQKQNFKKSNMLKYAVLSTISMIKERNYDLYLEIKQECTDKHKELNFDSLIDIMYCYRGELSHATKRAVYEEKQELVKPITLFISSVCFSVCGNIKVYCDKFVSEDTRKRRVNDHIQELEKRLGLE
;
A
#
# COMPACT_ATOMS: atom_id res chain seq x y z
N MET A 1 -30.36 16.54 -3.70
CA MET A 1 -31.18 15.77 -2.75
C MET A 1 -30.36 15.59 -1.46
N ASN A 2 -30.94 15.83 -0.27
CA ASN A 2 -30.20 15.70 0.99
C ASN A 2 -30.19 14.23 1.42
N ILE A 3 -29.01 13.63 1.37
CA ILE A 3 -28.81 12.20 1.54
C ILE A 3 -27.83 11.98 2.69
N ILE A 4 -28.09 10.98 3.51
CA ILE A 4 -27.14 10.51 4.51
C ILE A 4 -26.31 9.42 3.85
N PHE A 5 -25.02 9.70 3.68
CA PHE A 5 -24.05 8.69 3.29
C PHE A 5 -23.49 8.02 4.53
N THR A 6 -23.51 6.69 4.58
CA THR A 6 -23.01 5.90 5.70
C THR A 6 -22.01 4.88 5.21
N ALA A 7 -20.87 4.82 5.88
CA ALA A 7 -19.91 3.72 5.77
C ALA A 7 -19.95 2.89 7.06
N LYS A 8 -20.09 1.58 6.93
CA LYS A 8 -20.28 0.64 8.03
C LYS A 8 -19.29 -0.52 7.93
N THR A 9 -18.72 -0.92 9.05
CA THR A 9 -17.75 -2.02 9.14
C THR A 9 -17.91 -2.79 10.45
N ILE A 10 -17.18 -3.90 10.56
CA ILE A 10 -17.09 -4.73 11.77
C ILE A 10 -15.96 -4.20 12.65
N ILE A 11 -16.16 -4.24 13.95
CA ILE A 11 -15.13 -3.94 14.96
C ILE A 11 -15.05 -5.11 15.95
N ASP A 12 -13.85 -5.50 16.33
CA ASP A 12 -13.59 -6.63 17.22
C ASP A 12 -12.65 -6.22 18.37
N GLY A 13 -12.79 -6.87 19.51
CA GLY A 13 -11.97 -6.61 20.70
C GLY A 13 -12.58 -7.12 22.00
N ASN A 14 -11.82 -6.95 23.07
CA ASN A 14 -12.22 -7.29 24.42
C ASN A 14 -12.97 -6.13 25.09
N PHE A 15 -14.14 -5.77 24.52
CA PHE A 15 -15.02 -4.74 25.06
C PHE A 15 -16.48 -5.20 25.02
N ALA A 16 -17.32 -4.54 25.82
CA ALA A 16 -18.75 -4.82 25.88
C ALA A 16 -19.56 -3.53 25.79
N LEU A 17 -20.68 -3.59 25.06
CA LEU A 17 -21.64 -2.51 24.99
C LEU A 17 -22.88 -2.87 25.79
N LYS A 18 -23.28 -1.98 26.71
CA LYS A 18 -24.59 -2.08 27.39
C LYS A 18 -25.72 -1.59 26.47
N GLU A 19 -25.44 -0.57 25.69
CA GLU A 19 -26.37 0.06 24.76
C GLU A 19 -25.61 0.64 23.55
N PRO A 20 -26.28 0.89 22.41
CA PRO A 20 -25.67 1.55 21.26
C PRO A 20 -25.10 2.93 21.64
N VAL A 21 -23.86 3.20 21.24
CA VAL A 21 -23.19 4.48 21.49
C VAL A 21 -23.19 5.30 20.21
N GLN A 22 -23.52 6.59 20.32
CA GLN A 22 -23.49 7.53 19.19
C GLN A 22 -22.82 8.84 19.59
N ILE A 23 -21.93 9.34 18.73
CA ILE A 23 -21.28 10.63 18.90
C ILE A 23 -21.28 11.43 17.60
N LEU A 24 -21.13 12.74 17.71
CA LEU A 24 -20.89 13.63 16.57
C LEU A 24 -19.44 14.11 16.62
N TYR A 25 -18.69 13.90 15.54
CA TYR A 25 -17.30 14.34 15.41
C TYR A 25 -17.07 14.95 14.03
N CYS A 26 -16.63 16.21 13.97
CA CYS A 26 -16.30 16.90 12.71
C CYS A 26 -17.40 16.76 11.63
N LEU A 27 -18.67 16.99 11.99
CA LEU A 27 -19.86 16.83 11.12
C LEU A 27 -20.17 15.39 10.67
N HIS A 28 -19.49 14.40 11.26
CA HIS A 28 -19.77 12.98 11.06
C HIS A 28 -20.47 12.40 12.28
N LYS A 29 -21.54 11.65 12.05
CA LYS A 29 -22.20 10.85 13.07
C LYS A 29 -21.52 9.48 13.12
N ILE A 30 -20.93 9.14 14.26
CA ILE A 30 -20.26 7.87 14.50
C ILE A 30 -21.15 7.05 15.43
N SER A 31 -21.43 5.79 15.08
CA SER A 31 -22.26 4.90 15.88
C SER A 31 -21.58 3.54 16.06
N LEU A 32 -21.63 3.02 17.29
CA LEU A 32 -21.12 1.71 17.67
C LEU A 32 -22.26 0.90 18.30
N TYR A 33 -22.59 -0.25 17.73
CA TYR A 33 -23.79 -1.00 18.10
C TYR A 33 -23.69 -2.50 17.75
N LEU A 34 -24.63 -3.31 18.23
CA LEU A 34 -24.70 -4.75 17.94
C LEU A 34 -25.69 -5.03 16.82
N GLU A 35 -25.28 -5.82 15.83
CA GLU A 35 -26.14 -6.30 14.74
C GLU A 35 -25.75 -7.73 14.36
N GLY A 36 -26.71 -8.66 14.39
CA GLY A 36 -26.45 -10.07 14.05
C GLY A 36 -25.39 -10.75 14.94
N GLY A 37 -25.23 -10.31 16.19
CA GLY A 37 -24.22 -10.82 17.12
C GLY A 37 -22.81 -10.27 16.92
N MET A 38 -22.62 -9.33 15.98
CA MET A 38 -21.34 -8.67 15.73
C MET A 38 -21.40 -7.19 16.15
N TYR A 39 -20.28 -6.66 16.64
CA TYR A 39 -20.16 -5.22 16.87
C TYR A 39 -19.91 -4.50 15.54
N MET A 40 -20.75 -3.52 15.27
CA MET A 40 -20.74 -2.71 14.06
C MET A 40 -20.34 -1.28 14.39
N LEU A 41 -19.41 -0.74 13.60
CA LEU A 41 -19.02 0.65 13.64
C LEU A 41 -19.47 1.33 12.34
N SER A 42 -20.23 2.41 12.47
CA SER A 42 -20.66 3.22 11.33
C SER A 42 -20.24 4.67 11.46
N VAL A 43 -19.90 5.27 10.33
CA VAL A 43 -19.59 6.69 10.19
C VAL A 43 -20.50 7.23 9.11
N SER A 44 -21.26 8.29 9.42
CA SER A 44 -22.27 8.85 8.54
C SER A 44 -22.08 10.35 8.38
N LYS A 45 -22.37 10.90 7.20
CA LYS A 45 -22.38 12.34 6.96
C LYS A 45 -23.52 12.73 6.03
N GLU A 46 -23.94 13.97 6.14
CA GLU A 46 -24.90 14.55 5.20
C GLU A 46 -24.18 14.99 3.92
N ILE A 47 -24.75 14.62 2.78
CA ILE A 47 -24.26 15.00 1.46
C ILE A 47 -25.42 15.53 0.61
N SER A 48 -25.09 16.47 -0.27
CA SER A 48 -25.94 16.86 -1.38
C SER A 48 -25.49 16.11 -2.63
N ILE A 49 -26.37 15.28 -3.19
CA ILE A 49 -26.12 14.67 -4.51
C ILE A 49 -26.66 15.62 -5.58
N GLU A 50 -25.80 15.98 -6.53
CA GLU A 50 -26.16 16.68 -7.77
C GLU A 50 -26.56 15.67 -8.85
N HIS A 51 -27.42 16.05 -9.80
CA HIS A 51 -27.78 15.16 -10.92
C HIS A 51 -26.58 14.76 -11.79
N SER A 52 -25.52 15.58 -11.81
CA SER A 52 -24.24 15.31 -12.46
C SER A 52 -23.48 14.13 -11.84
N ASP A 53 -23.76 13.77 -10.58
CA ASP A 53 -23.10 12.66 -9.87
C ASP A 53 -23.73 11.29 -10.16
N LEU A 54 -24.87 11.28 -10.85
CA LEU A 54 -25.64 10.09 -11.23
C LEU A 54 -25.39 9.79 -12.71
N VAL A 55 -24.48 8.86 -13.02
CA VAL A 55 -24.27 8.43 -14.40
C VAL A 55 -25.29 7.34 -14.72
N GLU A 56 -26.30 7.66 -15.53
CA GLU A 56 -27.34 6.71 -15.97
C GLU A 56 -26.70 5.66 -16.91
N LEU A 57 -26.63 4.41 -16.45
CA LEU A 57 -25.99 3.29 -17.16
C LEU A 57 -26.91 2.65 -18.21
N SER A 58 -28.22 2.60 -17.94
CA SER A 58 -29.23 2.15 -18.90
C SER A 58 -30.64 2.51 -18.44
N LYS A 59 -31.54 2.68 -19.41
CA LYS A 59 -32.96 2.97 -19.21
C LYS A 59 -33.80 1.90 -19.91
N ASN A 60 -34.26 0.90 -19.16
CA ASN A 60 -35.25 -0.09 -19.65
C ASN A 60 -36.57 0.14 -18.91
N GLY A 61 -37.47 0.94 -19.50
CA GLY A 61 -38.76 1.26 -18.89
C GLY A 61 -38.64 2.11 -17.61
N GLU A 62 -39.35 1.74 -16.54
CA GLU A 62 -39.40 2.48 -15.27
C GLU A 62 -38.14 2.33 -14.38
N ASN A 63 -37.26 1.36 -14.67
CA ASN A 63 -36.06 1.13 -13.87
C ASN A 63 -34.84 1.79 -14.53
N LYS A 64 -34.39 2.90 -13.93
CA LYS A 64 -33.12 3.55 -14.25
C LYS A 64 -32.00 2.92 -13.40
N SER A 65 -30.91 2.52 -14.04
CA SER A 65 -29.68 2.09 -13.34
C SER A 65 -28.68 3.23 -13.35
N PHE A 66 -28.12 3.58 -12.18
CA PHE A 66 -27.14 4.65 -12.03
C PHE A 66 -25.82 4.08 -11.50
N THR A 67 -24.69 4.62 -11.95
CA THR A 67 -23.39 4.46 -11.29
C THR A 67 -22.97 5.78 -10.66
N MET A 68 -22.40 5.69 -9.46
CA MET A 68 -21.93 6.84 -8.67
C MET A 68 -20.45 6.69 -8.36
N ASN A 69 -19.74 7.82 -8.35
CA ASN A 69 -18.34 7.86 -7.91
C ASN A 69 -18.26 7.75 -6.37
N VAL A 70 -18.07 6.52 -5.87
CA VAL A 70 -17.97 6.21 -4.44
C VAL A 70 -16.81 6.96 -3.77
N ASP A 71 -15.69 7.11 -4.48
CA ASP A 71 -14.47 7.71 -3.93
C ASP A 71 -14.62 9.23 -3.73
N LYS A 72 -15.63 9.87 -4.35
CA LYS A 72 -16.02 11.26 -4.04
C LYS A 72 -16.58 11.40 -2.62
N TYR A 73 -17.26 10.37 -2.12
CA TYR A 73 -18.02 10.43 -0.86
C TYR A 73 -17.33 9.73 0.30
N LEU A 74 -16.63 8.62 0.05
CA LEU A 74 -15.76 7.96 1.02
C LEU A 74 -14.43 8.72 1.10
N ASP A 75 -14.44 9.88 1.76
CA ASP A 75 -13.25 10.72 1.88
C ASP A 75 -12.22 10.15 2.88
N SER A 76 -11.02 10.72 2.85
CA SER A 76 -9.93 10.35 3.76
C SER A 76 -10.31 10.51 5.23
N ARG A 77 -11.16 11.49 5.58
CA ARG A 77 -11.55 11.76 6.97
C ARG A 77 -12.40 10.64 7.55
N MET A 78 -13.32 10.07 6.78
CA MET A 78 -14.11 8.91 7.23
C MET A 78 -13.20 7.70 7.51
N LEU A 79 -12.18 7.48 6.68
CA LEU A 79 -11.19 6.42 6.89
C LEU A 79 -10.29 6.71 8.10
N ASP A 80 -9.90 7.97 8.31
CA ASP A 80 -9.10 8.39 9.47
C ASP A 80 -9.88 8.23 10.79
N ILE A 81 -11.20 8.43 10.79
CA ILE A 81 -12.05 8.15 11.95
C ILE A 81 -11.95 6.66 12.34
N PHE A 82 -12.08 5.74 11.37
CA PHE A 82 -11.94 4.31 11.65
C PHE A 82 -10.55 3.96 12.18
N ARG A 83 -9.48 4.52 11.59
CA ARG A 83 -8.09 4.34 12.05
C ARG A 83 -7.90 4.83 13.48
N ASN A 84 -8.38 6.03 13.79
CA ASN A 84 -8.23 6.63 15.11
C ASN A 84 -8.95 5.79 16.18
N ILE A 85 -10.15 5.28 15.89
CA ILE A 85 -10.87 4.42 16.82
C ILE A 85 -10.11 3.11 17.06
N GLU A 86 -9.53 2.50 16.03
CA GLU A 86 -8.69 1.30 16.18
C GLU A 86 -7.47 1.58 17.08
N VAL A 87 -6.75 2.67 16.81
CA VAL A 87 -5.50 3.02 17.52
C VAL A 87 -5.76 3.42 18.97
N TYR A 88 -6.59 4.44 19.20
CA TYR A 88 -6.84 4.97 20.55
C TYR A 88 -7.70 4.02 21.37
N GLY A 89 -8.70 3.39 20.74
CA GLY A 89 -9.54 2.40 21.37
C GLY A 89 -8.80 1.12 21.72
N GLY A 90 -7.76 0.74 20.96
CA GLY A 90 -6.95 -0.43 21.27
C GLY A 90 -6.08 -0.24 22.51
N PHE A 91 -5.54 0.97 22.70
CA PHE A 91 -4.75 1.27 23.89
C PHE A 91 -5.60 1.33 25.17
N GLN A 92 -6.77 1.98 25.13
CA GLN A 92 -7.54 2.31 26.34
C GLN A 92 -8.72 1.38 26.62
N HIS A 93 -9.26 0.74 25.58
CA HIS A 93 -10.60 0.16 25.63
C HIS A 93 -10.68 -1.24 24.99
N GLY A 94 -9.52 -1.90 24.78
CA GLY A 94 -9.48 -3.30 24.36
C GLY A 94 -9.95 -3.56 22.93
N ILE A 95 -10.07 -2.53 22.08
CA ILE A 95 -10.35 -2.71 20.65
C ILE A 95 -9.16 -3.41 20.00
N MET A 96 -9.39 -4.53 19.33
CA MET A 96 -8.33 -5.28 18.66
C MET A 96 -8.22 -4.95 17.18
N LYS A 97 -9.36 -4.76 16.51
CA LYS A 97 -9.38 -4.51 15.06
C LYS A 97 -10.64 -3.80 14.58
N VAL A 98 -10.49 -2.86 13.65
CA VAL A 98 -11.60 -2.33 12.84
C VAL A 98 -11.41 -2.78 11.40
N TYR A 99 -12.40 -3.45 10.81
CA TYR A 99 -12.27 -4.12 9.51
C TYR A 99 -12.59 -3.21 8.31
N TYR A 100 -12.32 -1.91 8.40
CA TYR A 100 -12.68 -0.94 7.34
C TYR A 100 -11.95 -1.20 6.01
N ASN A 101 -10.84 -1.95 6.03
CA ASN A 101 -10.09 -2.38 4.85
C ASN A 101 -10.54 -3.72 4.27
N GLU A 102 -11.27 -4.53 5.03
CA GLU A 102 -11.71 -5.87 4.62
C GLU A 102 -13.21 -5.92 4.33
N TYR A 103 -14.01 -5.22 5.14
CA TYR A 103 -15.47 -5.20 5.09
C TYR A 103 -15.98 -3.76 5.20
N LEU A 104 -16.50 -3.23 4.10
CA LEU A 104 -17.14 -1.93 4.10
C LEU A 104 -18.50 -1.99 3.41
N ASP A 105 -19.57 -1.83 4.19
CA ASP A 105 -20.93 -1.68 3.70
C ASP A 105 -21.24 -0.18 3.59
N LEU A 106 -21.61 0.26 2.39
CA LEU A 106 -21.91 1.65 2.06
C LEU A 106 -23.40 1.80 1.80
N SER A 107 -24.02 2.85 2.31
CA SER A 107 -25.44 3.14 2.08
C SER A 107 -25.73 4.63 1.92
N TRP A 108 -26.77 4.90 1.13
CA TRP A 108 -27.32 6.23 0.89
C TRP A 108 -28.79 6.23 1.29
N THR A 109 -29.12 7.00 2.31
CA THR A 109 -30.48 7.07 2.85
C THR A 109 -31.06 8.46 2.61
N ASP A 110 -32.29 8.53 2.09
CA ASP A 110 -33.04 9.77 1.98
C ASP A 110 -33.33 10.30 3.40
N LYS A 111 -32.85 11.50 3.72
CA LYS A 111 -33.02 12.10 5.05
C LYS A 111 -34.49 12.41 5.36
N ALA A 112 -35.30 12.78 4.36
CA ALA A 112 -36.68 13.19 4.55
C ALA A 112 -37.63 12.00 4.71
N LYS A 113 -37.37 10.91 3.97
CA LYS A 113 -38.22 9.71 3.99
C LYS A 113 -37.68 8.59 4.89
N ASN A 114 -36.43 8.69 5.31
CA ASN A 114 -35.67 7.63 5.98
C ASN A 114 -35.67 6.31 5.18
N GLU A 115 -35.71 6.42 3.85
CA GLU A 115 -35.73 5.29 2.93
C GLU A 115 -34.32 5.04 2.38
N LEU A 116 -33.90 3.78 2.36
CA LEU A 116 -32.64 3.37 1.73
C LEU A 116 -32.77 3.52 0.21
N LEU A 117 -32.00 4.45 -0.37
CA LEU A 117 -32.00 4.68 -1.80
C LEU A 117 -31.14 3.64 -2.52
N PHE A 118 -29.97 3.34 -1.95
CA PHE A 118 -29.02 2.38 -2.51
C PHE A 118 -28.05 1.89 -1.43
N SER A 119 -27.58 0.65 -1.56
CA SER A 119 -26.48 0.11 -0.75
C SER A 119 -25.51 -0.70 -1.60
N MET A 120 -24.24 -0.65 -1.22
CA MET A 120 -23.16 -1.39 -1.86
C MET A 120 -22.27 -2.01 -0.80
N ARG A 121 -21.97 -3.31 -0.93
CA ARG A 121 -20.93 -3.97 -0.14
C ARG A 121 -19.62 -3.92 -0.92
N LYS A 122 -18.67 -3.11 -0.46
CA LYS A 122 -17.30 -3.12 -0.98
C LYS A 122 -16.53 -4.19 -0.21
N SER A 123 -16.38 -5.38 -0.80
CA SER A 123 -15.31 -6.30 -0.35
C SER A 123 -14.00 -5.72 -0.85
N LEU A 124 -13.35 -4.89 -0.05
CA LEU A 124 -12.00 -4.45 -0.35
C LEU A 124 -11.09 -5.69 -0.30
N ASN A 125 -10.46 -5.98 -1.43
CA ASN A 125 -9.59 -7.12 -1.71
C ASN A 125 -10.27 -8.51 -1.83
N LYS A 126 -10.93 -8.75 -2.97
CA LYS A 126 -10.69 -10.04 -3.64
C LYS A 126 -9.29 -9.97 -4.25
N GLN A 127 -8.28 -10.44 -3.51
CA GLN A 127 -7.00 -10.78 -4.11
C GLN A 127 -7.27 -11.57 -5.38
N LYS A 128 -6.64 -11.15 -6.49
CA LYS A 128 -6.77 -11.83 -7.78
C LYS A 128 -6.35 -13.28 -7.56
N LYS A 129 -7.31 -14.21 -7.58
CA LYS A 129 -7.02 -15.63 -7.38
C LYS A 129 -6.15 -16.08 -8.55
N ILE A 130 -4.88 -16.39 -8.26
CA ILE A 130 -3.98 -16.97 -9.26
C ILE A 130 -4.33 -18.44 -9.36
N LEU A 131 -4.61 -18.91 -10.58
CA LEU A 131 -4.80 -20.32 -10.84
C LEU A 131 -3.49 -21.07 -10.54
N ILE A 132 -3.52 -21.98 -9.57
CA ILE A 132 -2.42 -22.91 -9.33
C ILE A 132 -2.62 -24.10 -10.27
N THR A 133 -1.74 -24.21 -11.26
CA THR A 133 -1.63 -25.39 -12.11
C THR A 133 -0.65 -26.40 -11.50
N SER A 134 -0.70 -27.66 -11.95
CA SER A 134 0.28 -28.68 -11.55
C SER A 134 1.72 -28.23 -11.79
N ASP A 135 1.97 -27.56 -12.92
CA ASP A 135 3.29 -27.03 -13.28
C ASP A 135 3.76 -25.94 -12.31
N ASN A 136 2.89 -25.00 -11.95
CA ASN A 136 3.24 -23.92 -11.04
C ASN A 136 3.45 -24.44 -9.62
N PHE A 137 2.64 -25.42 -9.19
CA PHE A 137 2.81 -26.07 -7.89
C PHE A 137 4.13 -26.87 -7.81
N SER A 138 4.47 -27.60 -8.87
CA SER A 138 5.73 -28.33 -8.96
C SER A 138 6.94 -27.38 -8.92
N LYS A 139 6.88 -26.27 -9.66
CA LYS A 139 7.91 -25.21 -9.63
C LYS A 139 8.08 -24.60 -8.24
N LEU A 140 7.00 -24.42 -7.47
CA LEU A 140 7.07 -23.91 -6.10
C LEU A 140 7.87 -24.84 -5.18
N MET A 141 7.69 -26.15 -5.33
CA MET A 141 8.46 -27.15 -4.58
C MET A 141 9.93 -27.17 -4.99
N LEU A 142 10.23 -26.94 -6.27
CA LEU A 142 11.60 -26.84 -6.79
C LEU A 142 12.30 -25.55 -6.34
N ASP A 143 11.60 -24.42 -6.29
CA ASP A 143 12.17 -23.14 -5.86
C ASP A 143 12.75 -23.23 -4.43
N LYS A 144 12.09 -23.96 -3.52
CA LYS A 144 12.62 -24.23 -2.16
C LYS A 144 14.00 -24.90 -2.20
N THR A 145 14.23 -25.78 -3.17
CA THR A 145 15.46 -26.54 -3.32
C THR A 145 16.53 -25.73 -4.05
N PHE A 146 16.14 -24.94 -5.07
CA PHE A 146 17.09 -24.23 -5.92
C PHE A 146 17.49 -22.85 -5.38
N ILE A 147 16.58 -22.13 -4.73
CA ILE A 147 16.79 -20.77 -4.21
C ILE A 147 16.35 -20.63 -2.74
N PRO A 148 16.92 -21.42 -1.81
CA PRO A 148 16.55 -21.34 -0.39
C PRO A 148 16.75 -19.93 0.21
N GLU A 149 17.72 -19.17 -0.29
CA GLU A 149 18.01 -17.79 0.09
C GLU A 149 16.85 -16.82 -0.21
N ALA A 150 15.96 -17.16 -1.15
CA ALA A 150 14.80 -16.35 -1.49
C ALA A 150 13.70 -16.36 -0.43
N LYS A 151 13.71 -17.34 0.50
CA LYS A 151 12.64 -17.55 1.49
C LYS A 151 12.35 -16.29 2.30
N VAL A 152 13.39 -15.67 2.87
CA VAL A 152 13.24 -14.49 3.73
C VAL A 152 12.78 -13.27 2.92
N PRO A 153 13.44 -12.90 1.80
CA PRO A 153 12.95 -11.84 0.91
C PRO A 153 11.51 -12.03 0.45
N TYR A 154 11.12 -13.25 0.04
CA TYR A 154 9.76 -13.53 -0.43
C TYR A 154 8.73 -13.41 0.69
N ASN A 155 9.07 -13.79 1.92
CA ASN A 155 8.17 -13.64 3.05
C ASN A 155 7.90 -12.16 3.37
N PHE A 156 8.97 -11.35 3.45
CA PHE A 156 8.84 -9.91 3.62
C PHE A 156 8.12 -9.26 2.44
N PHE A 157 8.36 -9.71 1.21
CA PHE A 157 7.67 -9.21 0.02
C PHE A 157 6.16 -9.48 0.12
N ARG A 158 5.77 -10.69 0.51
CA ARG A 158 4.36 -11.05 0.74
C ARG A 158 3.71 -10.17 1.81
N GLU A 159 4.38 -9.99 2.94
CA GLU A 159 3.88 -9.16 4.05
C GLU A 159 3.78 -7.68 3.65
N ALA A 160 4.80 -7.14 2.99
CA ALA A 160 4.82 -5.78 2.47
C ALA A 160 3.66 -5.51 1.50
N ASN A 161 3.39 -6.45 0.58
CA ASN A 161 2.24 -6.33 -0.32
C ASN A 161 0.90 -6.40 0.41
N SER A 162 0.78 -7.19 1.47
CA SER A 162 -0.44 -7.18 2.31
C SER A 162 -0.70 -5.81 2.93
N TYR A 163 0.34 -5.10 3.39
CA TYR A 163 0.20 -3.72 3.86
C TYR A 163 -0.10 -2.74 2.72
N LEU A 164 0.54 -2.92 1.56
CA LEU A 164 0.31 -2.08 0.38
C LEU A 164 -1.14 -2.21 -0.13
N ASP A 165 -1.69 -3.42 -0.16
CA ASP A 165 -3.08 -3.73 -0.49
C ASP A 165 -4.08 -3.06 0.48
N LYS A 166 -3.63 -2.73 1.70
CA LYS A 166 -4.39 -2.01 2.73
C LYS A 166 -4.10 -0.51 2.76
N LEU A 167 -3.32 0.00 1.80
CA LEU A 167 -2.86 1.38 1.72
C LEU A 167 -2.06 1.85 2.95
N ASP A 168 -1.48 0.91 3.70
CA ASP A 168 -0.57 1.22 4.80
C ASP A 168 0.86 1.34 4.23
N TYR A 169 1.15 2.50 3.64
CA TYR A 169 2.39 2.77 2.94
C TYR A 169 3.60 2.78 3.88
N ILE A 170 3.42 3.15 5.15
CA ILE A 170 4.49 3.16 6.15
C ILE A 170 4.93 1.73 6.48
N SER A 171 3.98 0.87 6.84
CA SER A 171 4.31 -0.53 7.16
C SER A 171 4.84 -1.26 5.92
N ALA A 172 4.23 -1.02 4.75
CA ALA A 172 4.72 -1.58 3.49
C ALA A 172 6.16 -1.15 3.21
N TYR A 173 6.48 0.14 3.34
CA TYR A 173 7.82 0.68 3.14
C TYR A 173 8.85 -0.01 4.02
N ILE A 174 8.55 -0.12 5.32
CA ILE A 174 9.45 -0.72 6.31
C ILE A 174 9.75 -2.18 5.93
N HIS A 175 8.74 -2.96 5.54
CA HIS A 175 8.93 -4.36 5.17
C HIS A 175 9.69 -4.51 3.83
N PHE A 176 9.43 -3.64 2.85
CA PHE A 176 10.25 -3.61 1.63
C PHE A 176 11.70 -3.26 1.93
N TYR A 177 11.95 -2.30 2.82
CA TYR A 177 13.30 -1.95 3.23
C TYR A 177 14.03 -3.11 3.92
N MET A 178 13.33 -3.91 4.74
CA MET A 178 13.91 -5.11 5.36
C MET A 178 14.43 -6.12 4.32
N ILE A 179 13.81 -6.19 3.13
CA ILE A 179 14.34 -7.02 2.03
C ILE A 179 15.70 -6.51 1.57
N LEU A 180 15.82 -5.20 1.36
CA LEU A 180 17.09 -4.59 0.94
C LEU A 180 18.18 -4.78 2.02
N GLU A 181 17.80 -4.61 3.28
CA GLU A 181 18.70 -4.84 4.41
C GLU A 181 19.20 -6.28 4.45
N TYR A 182 18.29 -7.25 4.40
CA TYR A 182 18.65 -8.66 4.40
C TYR A 182 19.56 -9.04 3.22
N CYS A 183 19.23 -8.58 2.01
CA CYS A 183 19.96 -8.94 0.81
C CYS A 183 21.32 -8.24 0.67
N PHE A 184 21.46 -7.00 1.13
CA PHE A 184 22.59 -6.15 0.75
C PHE A 184 23.34 -5.49 1.92
N ALA A 185 22.79 -5.45 3.13
CA ALA A 185 23.45 -4.78 4.26
C ALA A 185 24.59 -5.60 4.87
N LYS A 186 24.65 -6.91 4.61
CA LYS A 186 25.64 -7.85 5.19
C LYS A 186 25.64 -7.85 6.73
N GLY A 187 24.46 -7.73 7.35
CA GLY A 187 24.30 -7.69 8.82
C GLY A 187 24.84 -6.41 9.47
N LYS A 188 25.12 -5.36 8.68
CA LYS A 188 25.56 -4.06 9.17
C LYS A 188 24.38 -3.11 9.33
N PHE A 189 24.49 -2.20 10.30
CA PHE A 189 23.51 -1.17 10.58
C PHE A 189 24.10 0.23 10.35
N SER A 190 23.27 1.26 10.33
CA SER A 190 23.68 2.67 10.26
C SER A 190 24.40 3.06 8.94
N GLY A 191 25.45 3.89 8.99
CA GLY A 191 26.13 4.41 7.79
C GLY A 191 26.81 3.32 6.94
N GLU A 192 27.27 2.23 7.57
CA GLU A 192 27.93 1.12 6.87
C GLU A 192 26.95 0.35 5.97
N GLN A 193 25.68 0.21 6.39
CA GLN A 193 24.60 -0.36 5.58
C GLN A 193 24.43 0.42 4.27
N LYS A 194 24.36 1.76 4.37
CA LYS A 194 24.19 2.64 3.22
C LYS A 194 25.35 2.49 2.22
N GLN A 195 26.58 2.36 2.71
CA GLN A 195 27.75 2.13 1.87
C GLN A 195 27.71 0.76 1.19
N ASN A 196 27.23 -0.27 1.88
CA ASN A 196 27.06 -1.61 1.29
C ASN A 196 26.01 -1.60 0.17
N PHE A 197 24.92 -0.85 0.34
CA PHE A 197 23.91 -0.67 -0.71
C PHE A 197 24.52 -0.03 -1.97
N LYS A 198 25.29 1.05 -1.81
CA LYS A 198 25.95 1.76 -2.92
C LYS A 198 26.98 0.92 -3.67
N LYS A 199 27.58 -0.07 -3.01
CA LYS A 199 28.56 -0.99 -3.64
C LYS A 199 27.91 -2.18 -4.35
N SER A 200 26.59 -2.39 -4.23
CA SER A 200 25.92 -3.56 -4.77
C SER A 200 25.47 -3.33 -6.22
N ASN A 201 26.15 -3.97 -7.18
CA ASN A 201 25.75 -3.91 -8.59
C ASN A 201 24.35 -4.52 -8.82
N MET A 202 23.97 -5.56 -8.08
CA MET A 202 22.62 -6.13 -8.19
C MET A 202 21.55 -5.15 -7.74
N LEU A 203 21.80 -4.40 -6.66
CA LEU A 203 20.88 -3.35 -6.21
C LEU A 203 20.87 -2.18 -7.19
N LYS A 204 22.03 -1.76 -7.70
CA LYS A 204 22.15 -0.73 -8.74
C LYS A 204 21.33 -1.08 -9.96
N TYR A 205 21.50 -2.29 -10.48
CA TYR A 205 20.71 -2.80 -11.60
C TYR A 205 19.20 -2.77 -11.31
N ALA A 206 18.76 -3.26 -10.15
CA ALA A 206 17.34 -3.25 -9.78
C ALA A 206 16.77 -1.82 -9.68
N VAL A 207 17.50 -0.89 -9.07
CA VAL A 207 17.12 0.52 -8.91
C VAL A 207 17.03 1.24 -10.25
N LEU A 208 18.06 1.11 -11.10
CA LEU A 208 18.10 1.76 -12.41
C LEU A 208 17.04 1.18 -13.36
N SER A 209 16.82 -0.14 -13.32
CA SER A 209 15.76 -0.78 -14.10
C SER A 209 14.38 -0.27 -13.69
N THR A 210 14.18 -0.15 -12.38
CA THR A 210 12.91 0.33 -11.81
C THR A 210 12.66 1.78 -12.22
N ILE A 211 13.63 2.68 -12.05
CA ILE A 211 13.40 4.09 -12.39
C ILE A 211 13.25 4.31 -13.91
N SER A 212 13.94 3.53 -14.75
CA SER A 212 13.70 3.53 -16.21
C SER A 212 12.29 3.07 -16.54
N MET A 213 11.84 1.96 -15.96
CA MET A 213 10.49 1.44 -16.18
C MET A 213 9.42 2.44 -15.72
N ILE A 214 9.60 3.08 -14.57
CA ILE A 214 8.67 4.09 -14.06
C ILE A 214 8.66 5.30 -14.99
N LYS A 215 9.83 5.81 -15.41
CA LYS A 215 9.92 6.90 -16.39
C LYS A 215 9.13 6.63 -17.66
N GLU A 216 9.11 5.38 -18.13
CA GLU A 216 8.40 4.97 -19.34
C GLU A 216 6.90 4.74 -19.13
N ARG A 217 6.48 4.18 -17.99
CA ARG A 217 5.12 3.69 -17.77
C ARG A 217 4.26 4.56 -16.86
N ASN A 218 4.89 5.34 -16.00
CA ASN A 218 4.23 6.20 -15.03
C ASN A 218 5.09 7.45 -14.78
N TYR A 219 5.02 8.39 -15.74
CA TYR A 219 5.86 9.58 -15.74
C TYR A 219 5.58 10.50 -14.54
N ASP A 220 4.35 10.58 -14.06
CA ASP A 220 3.99 11.39 -12.89
C ASP A 220 4.71 10.88 -11.63
N LEU A 221 4.68 9.56 -11.39
CA LEU A 221 5.44 8.95 -10.29
C LEU A 221 6.95 9.17 -10.45
N TYR A 222 7.47 9.15 -11.68
CA TYR A 222 8.87 9.48 -11.94
C TYR A 222 9.21 10.92 -11.53
N LEU A 223 8.34 11.89 -11.83
CA LEU A 223 8.52 13.28 -11.42
C LEU A 223 8.45 13.45 -9.91
N GLU A 224 7.54 12.76 -9.22
CA GLU A 224 7.46 12.76 -7.75
C GLU A 224 8.76 12.24 -7.12
N ILE A 225 9.27 11.10 -7.60
CA ILE A 225 10.55 10.54 -7.12
C ILE A 225 11.72 11.48 -7.41
N LYS A 226 11.74 12.12 -8.59
CA LYS A 226 12.76 13.09 -8.95
C LYS A 226 12.71 14.33 -8.05
N GLN A 227 11.52 14.79 -7.71
CA GLN A 227 11.32 15.92 -6.79
C GLN A 227 11.85 15.57 -5.40
N GLU A 228 11.55 14.37 -4.88
CA GLU A 228 12.09 13.88 -3.60
C GLU A 228 13.63 13.85 -3.54
N CYS A 229 14.30 13.53 -4.65
CA CYS A 229 15.75 13.66 -4.75
C CYS A 229 16.22 15.12 -4.69
N THR A 230 15.51 16.00 -5.41
CA THR A 230 15.87 17.42 -5.58
C THR A 230 15.66 18.20 -4.29
N ASP A 231 14.59 17.92 -3.53
CA ASP A 231 14.28 18.55 -2.25
C ASP A 231 15.36 18.25 -1.19
N LYS A 232 16.09 17.14 -1.34
CA LYS A 232 17.27 16.81 -0.53
C LYS A 232 18.59 17.27 -1.17
N HIS A 233 18.54 18.23 -2.10
CA HIS A 233 19.64 18.86 -2.84
C HIS A 233 20.55 17.89 -3.60
N LYS A 234 19.96 16.83 -4.20
CA LYS A 234 20.73 15.87 -4.99
C LYS A 234 20.12 15.68 -6.37
N GLU A 235 20.99 15.60 -7.38
CA GLU A 235 20.58 15.18 -8.72
C GLU A 235 20.07 13.74 -8.69
N LEU A 236 19.10 13.43 -9.55
CA LEU A 236 18.58 12.07 -9.68
C LEU A 236 19.71 11.16 -10.22
N ASN A 237 20.23 10.28 -9.36
CA ASN A 237 21.18 9.23 -9.74
C ASN A 237 21.02 8.06 -8.76
N PHE A 238 21.75 6.96 -9.00
CA PHE A 238 21.67 5.78 -8.14
C PHE A 238 21.95 6.09 -6.67
N ASP A 239 22.98 6.89 -6.39
CA ASP A 239 23.38 7.27 -5.04
C ASP A 239 22.29 8.07 -4.33
N SER A 240 21.67 9.02 -5.01
CA SER A 240 20.55 9.81 -4.50
C SER A 240 19.32 8.94 -4.22
N LEU A 241 19.03 7.98 -5.08
CA LEU A 241 17.92 7.03 -4.89
C LEU A 241 18.15 6.12 -3.66
N ILE A 242 19.39 5.68 -3.43
CA ILE A 242 19.76 4.96 -2.20
C ILE A 242 19.64 5.87 -0.97
N ASP A 243 20.08 7.11 -1.10
CA ASP A 243 20.06 8.09 -0.03
C ASP A 243 18.62 8.43 0.42
N ILE A 244 17.69 8.66 -0.51
CA ILE A 244 16.28 8.90 -0.17
C ILE A 244 15.68 7.67 0.50
N MET A 245 15.95 6.45 0.01
CA MET A 245 15.41 5.23 0.62
C MET A 245 15.94 5.05 2.05
N TYR A 246 17.22 5.33 2.26
CA TYR A 246 17.83 5.30 3.59
C TYR A 246 17.23 6.37 4.52
N CYS A 247 17.04 7.60 4.04
CA CYS A 247 16.43 8.68 4.81
C CYS A 247 15.01 8.34 5.26
N TYR A 248 14.15 7.91 4.33
CA TYR A 248 12.77 7.52 4.64
C TYR A 248 12.73 6.37 5.65
N ARG A 249 13.65 5.40 5.59
CA ARG A 249 13.72 4.35 6.60
C ARG A 249 13.94 4.92 8.00
N GLY A 250 14.87 5.87 8.15
CA GLY A 250 15.11 6.55 9.43
C GLY A 250 13.88 7.35 9.87
N GLU A 251 13.33 8.17 8.98
CA GLU A 251 12.19 9.05 9.26
C GLU A 251 10.94 8.26 9.69
N LEU A 252 10.64 7.15 9.02
CA LEU A 252 9.52 6.27 9.34
C LEU A 252 9.75 5.39 10.57
N SER A 253 10.99 5.31 11.09
CA SER A 253 11.31 4.59 12.34
C SER A 253 11.30 5.48 13.57
N HIS A 254 11.46 6.79 13.41
CA HIS A 254 11.49 7.75 14.51
C HIS A 254 10.08 8.25 14.79
N ALA A 255 9.53 7.93 15.97
CA ALA A 255 8.14 8.23 16.34
C ALA A 255 7.69 9.66 16.01
N THR A 256 8.51 10.66 16.33
CA THR A 256 8.21 12.08 16.08
C THR A 256 8.05 12.41 14.60
N LYS A 257 8.90 11.83 13.74
CA LYS A 257 8.84 12.05 12.29
C LYS A 257 7.75 11.17 11.66
N ARG A 258 7.62 9.94 12.12
CA ARG A 258 6.60 8.98 11.71
C ARG A 258 5.18 9.54 11.90
N ALA A 259 4.90 10.22 13.01
CA ALA A 259 3.59 10.82 13.27
C ALA A 259 3.12 11.76 12.15
N VAL A 260 4.04 12.54 11.55
CA VAL A 260 3.73 13.44 10.42
C VAL A 260 3.24 12.65 9.20
N TYR A 261 3.83 11.48 8.96
CA TYR A 261 3.45 10.61 7.84
C TYR A 261 2.22 9.76 8.13
N GLU A 262 1.94 9.43 9.40
CA GLU A 262 0.71 8.72 9.77
C GLU A 262 -0.54 9.56 9.48
N GLU A 263 -0.47 10.87 9.70
CA GLU A 263 -1.54 11.81 9.32
C GLU A 263 -1.61 12.05 7.79
N LYS A 264 -0.52 11.80 7.06
CA LYS A 264 -0.39 12.10 5.62
C LYS A 264 0.31 10.97 4.86
N GLN A 265 -0.31 9.79 4.88
CA GLN A 265 0.20 8.57 4.23
C GLN A 265 0.53 8.76 2.73
N GLU A 266 -0.19 9.64 2.04
CA GLU A 266 0.06 9.96 0.62
C GLU A 266 1.45 10.56 0.38
N LEU A 267 2.09 11.19 1.37
CA LEU A 267 3.47 11.70 1.22
C LEU A 267 4.50 10.57 1.09
N VAL A 268 4.22 9.40 1.66
CA VAL A 268 5.12 8.24 1.62
C VAL A 268 4.85 7.35 0.41
N LYS A 269 3.65 7.46 -0.17
CA LYS A 269 3.21 6.62 -1.28
C LYS A 269 4.18 6.59 -2.47
N PRO A 270 4.72 7.72 -2.98
CA PRO A 270 5.60 7.67 -4.15
C PRO A 270 6.84 6.83 -3.89
N ILE A 271 7.48 7.04 -2.73
CA ILE A 271 8.69 6.29 -2.37
C ILE A 271 8.37 4.83 -2.00
N THR A 272 7.19 4.54 -1.43
CA THR A 272 6.74 3.17 -1.17
C THR A 272 6.49 2.39 -2.46
N LEU A 273 5.86 3.00 -3.47
CA LEU A 273 5.65 2.37 -4.77
C LEU A 273 6.98 2.14 -5.50
N PHE A 274 7.91 3.09 -5.35
CA PHE A 274 9.27 2.95 -5.87
C PHE A 274 10.01 1.76 -5.24
N ILE A 275 10.14 1.72 -3.91
CA ILE A 275 10.85 0.63 -3.22
C ILE A 275 10.14 -0.72 -3.42
N SER A 276 8.82 -0.75 -3.51
CA SER A 276 8.05 -1.95 -3.87
C SER A 276 8.50 -2.52 -5.22
N SER A 277 8.62 -1.65 -6.23
CA SER A 277 9.08 -2.04 -7.57
C SER A 277 10.54 -2.48 -7.57
N VAL A 278 11.42 -1.80 -6.82
CA VAL A 278 12.81 -2.22 -6.63
C VAL A 278 12.86 -3.61 -6.00
N CYS A 279 12.11 -3.85 -4.93
CA CYS A 279 12.04 -5.14 -4.25
C CYS A 279 11.48 -6.25 -5.14
N PHE A 280 10.50 -5.94 -6.00
CA PHE A 280 10.00 -6.89 -6.99
C PHE A 280 11.12 -7.32 -7.95
N SER A 281 11.90 -6.35 -8.47
CA SER A 281 13.07 -6.64 -9.30
C SER A 281 14.15 -7.41 -8.55
N VAL A 282 14.43 -7.08 -7.29
CA VAL A 282 15.39 -7.82 -6.45
C VAL A 282 14.95 -9.27 -6.28
N CYS A 283 13.69 -9.51 -5.89
CA CYS A 283 13.13 -10.85 -5.73
C CYS A 283 13.16 -11.65 -7.04
N GLY A 284 12.79 -11.04 -8.16
CA GLY A 284 12.88 -11.67 -9.48
C GLY A 284 14.33 -12.03 -9.86
N ASN A 285 15.28 -11.13 -9.59
CA ASN A 285 16.69 -11.32 -9.90
C ASN A 285 17.34 -12.44 -9.09
N ILE A 286 16.88 -12.72 -7.85
CA ILE A 286 17.36 -13.88 -7.08
C ILE A 286 17.11 -15.18 -7.87
N LYS A 287 15.94 -15.30 -8.50
CA LYS A 287 15.60 -16.47 -9.30
C LYS A 287 16.38 -16.52 -10.62
N VAL A 288 16.49 -15.38 -11.33
CA VAL A 288 17.15 -15.31 -12.64
C VAL A 288 18.66 -15.53 -12.55
N TYR A 289 19.30 -15.00 -11.51
CA TYR A 289 20.76 -15.02 -11.33
C TYR A 289 21.20 -15.94 -10.17
N CYS A 290 20.41 -16.97 -9.91
CA CYS A 290 20.74 -18.01 -8.95
C CYS A 290 22.04 -18.73 -9.35
N ASP A 291 22.94 -18.92 -8.38
CA ASP A 291 24.27 -19.51 -8.60
C ASP A 291 24.21 -20.96 -9.11
N LYS A 292 23.08 -21.65 -8.92
CA LYS A 292 22.87 -23.00 -9.48
C LYS A 292 22.67 -23.02 -10.99
N PHE A 293 22.25 -21.90 -11.58
CA PHE A 293 21.95 -21.82 -13.02
C PHE A 293 22.90 -20.88 -13.77
N VAL A 294 23.52 -19.92 -13.08
CA VAL A 294 24.36 -18.88 -13.70
C VAL A 294 25.65 -18.73 -12.88
N SER A 295 26.80 -18.84 -13.53
CA SER A 295 28.09 -18.61 -12.86
C SER A 295 28.25 -17.16 -12.42
N GLU A 296 29.05 -16.93 -11.37
CA GLU A 296 29.27 -15.60 -10.81
C GLU A 296 29.83 -14.61 -11.85
N ASP A 297 30.77 -15.04 -12.70
CA ASP A 297 31.35 -14.19 -13.75
C ASP A 297 30.32 -13.82 -14.81
N THR A 298 29.48 -14.78 -15.22
CA THR A 298 28.40 -14.54 -16.17
C THR A 298 27.38 -13.57 -15.60
N ARG A 299 27.04 -13.73 -14.32
CA ARG A 299 26.15 -12.81 -13.60
C ARG A 299 26.74 -11.40 -13.55
N LYS A 300 27.99 -11.25 -13.10
CA LYS A 300 28.67 -9.95 -13.02
C LYS A 300 28.70 -9.24 -14.37
N ARG A 301 29.07 -9.96 -15.44
CA ARG A 301 29.08 -9.42 -16.80
C ARG A 301 27.71 -8.93 -17.23
N ARG A 302 26.69 -9.79 -17.19
CA ARG A 302 25.32 -9.44 -17.61
C ARG A 302 24.75 -8.26 -16.84
N VAL A 303 24.96 -8.23 -15.52
CA VAL A 303 24.49 -7.14 -14.66
C VAL A 303 25.18 -5.83 -15.02
N ASN A 304 26.49 -5.85 -15.24
CA ASN A 304 27.25 -4.65 -15.62
C ASN A 304 26.84 -4.14 -17.01
N ASP A 305 26.65 -5.03 -17.99
CA ASP A 305 26.20 -4.68 -19.34
C ASP A 305 24.85 -3.94 -19.29
N HIS A 306 23.89 -4.47 -18.51
CA HIS A 306 22.59 -3.82 -18.32
C HIS A 306 22.68 -2.50 -17.55
N ILE A 307 23.56 -2.38 -16.55
CA ILE A 307 23.77 -1.11 -15.84
C ILE A 307 24.26 -0.04 -16.81
N GLN A 308 25.25 -0.33 -17.64
CA GLN A 308 25.80 0.63 -18.61
C GLN A 308 24.73 1.08 -19.62
N GLU A 309 23.89 0.16 -20.09
CA GLU A 309 22.77 0.48 -20.98
C GLU A 309 21.74 1.40 -20.29
N LEU A 310 21.40 1.11 -19.03
CA LEU A 310 20.44 1.90 -18.26
C LEU A 310 20.98 3.29 -17.92
N GLU A 311 22.27 3.42 -17.58
CA GLU A 311 22.91 4.71 -17.31
C GLU A 311 22.86 5.62 -18.54
N LYS A 312 23.18 5.09 -19.73
CA LYS A 312 23.01 5.78 -21.00
C LYS A 312 21.57 6.22 -21.24
N ARG A 313 20.62 5.31 -21.07
CA ARG A 313 19.20 5.56 -21.32
C ARG A 313 18.60 6.61 -20.37
N LEU A 314 19.09 6.66 -19.14
CA LEU A 314 18.64 7.60 -18.13
C LEU A 314 19.39 8.95 -18.19
N GLY A 315 20.51 9.02 -18.92
CA GLY A 315 21.38 10.20 -18.97
C GLY A 315 22.13 10.40 -17.65
N LEU A 316 22.63 9.32 -17.06
CA LEU A 316 23.29 9.28 -15.74
C LEU A 316 24.79 8.96 -15.83
N GLU A 317 25.37 9.06 -17.03
CA GLU A 317 26.82 8.85 -17.26
C GLU A 317 27.69 9.92 -16.58
#